data_AF-A0A3Q9BTA9-F1
#
_entry.id   AF-A0A3Q9BTA9-F1
#
_cell.length_a   1.000
_cell.length_b   1.000
_cell.length_c   1.000
_cell.angle_alpha   90.00
_cell.angle_beta   90.00
_cell.angle_gamma   90.00
#
_symmetry.space_group_name_H-M   'P 1'
#
loop_
_entity.id
_entity.type
_entity.pdbx_description
1 polymer ?
#
loop_
_entity_poly.entity_id
_entity_poly.type
_entity_poly.pdbx_seq_one_letter_code
_entity_poly.pdbx_strand_id
1 'polypeptide(L)'
;MFDRQYSPFIFRHGDQFIIPAESVYAVFEAKQSINATLVAYAQEKVASVRKLHRTSLPIPHAGGTYPPKALTPIIGGILTLGSNWNPPLGDAMRAVLLSGDAGGKLDLGCVASHGVFDYDEATAAYNIHESGKPATAFLFELIARLQATATVPMIDIHAYGAWLDV
;
A
#
# COMPACT_ATOMS: atom_id res chain seq x y z
N MET A 1 -1.50 -3.51 5.67
CA MET A 1 -2.08 -4.84 5.43
C MET A 1 -0.97 -5.78 4.99
N PHE A 2 -0.92 -6.99 5.52
CA PHE A 2 0.17 -7.93 5.25
C PHE A 2 -0.29 -9.39 5.37
N ASP A 3 0.46 -10.29 4.75
CA ASP A 3 0.26 -11.73 4.80
C ASP A 3 0.72 -12.32 6.14
N ARG A 4 -0.07 -13.24 6.69
CA ARG A 4 0.29 -14.04 7.87
C ARG A 4 0.31 -15.54 7.59
N GLN A 5 -0.20 -15.97 6.45
CA GLN A 5 -0.35 -17.39 6.14
C GLN A 5 0.97 -18.00 5.68
N TYR A 6 1.74 -17.26 4.88
CA TYR A 6 3.02 -17.69 4.30
C TYR A 6 4.22 -16.90 4.83
N SER A 7 3.97 -15.88 5.64
CA SER A 7 4.97 -15.03 6.29
C SER A 7 4.91 -15.17 7.82
N PRO A 8 5.40 -16.30 8.39
CA PRO A 8 5.16 -16.63 9.80
C PRO A 8 6.00 -15.79 10.78
N PHE A 9 7.13 -15.21 10.34
CA PHE A 9 8.03 -14.48 11.23
C PHE A 9 7.63 -13.01 11.36
N ILE A 10 6.70 -12.74 12.29
CA ILE A 10 6.39 -11.39 12.76
C ILE A 10 7.14 -11.21 14.06
N PHE A 11 8.15 -10.33 14.07
CA PHE A 11 8.84 -10.00 15.30
C PHE A 11 8.01 -9.00 16.09
N ARG A 12 7.74 -9.30 17.36
CA ARG A 12 7.05 -8.39 18.27
C ARG A 12 8.02 -7.89 19.31
N HIS A 13 8.22 -6.57 19.35
CA HIS A 13 9.02 -5.90 20.37
C HIS A 13 8.12 -4.95 21.15
N GLY A 14 7.74 -5.34 22.37
CA GLY A 14 6.72 -4.63 23.13
C GLY A 14 5.37 -4.61 22.38
N ASP A 15 4.90 -3.41 22.07
CA ASP A 15 3.67 -3.17 21.30
C ASP A 15 3.92 -2.93 19.81
N GLN A 16 5.18 -3.02 19.37
CA GLN A 16 5.54 -2.84 17.97
C GLN A 16 5.61 -4.19 17.26
N PHE A 17 5.02 -4.23 16.07
CA PHE A 17 5.15 -5.34 15.14
C PHE A 17 6.12 -4.97 14.04
N ILE A 18 7.12 -5.82 13.82
CA ILE A 18 8.07 -5.73 12.72
C ILE A 18 7.76 -6.92 11.81
N ILE A 19 7.45 -6.60 10.55
CA ILE A 19 7.04 -7.57 9.53
C ILE A 19 8.03 -7.54 8.37
N PRO A 20 8.28 -8.69 7.71
CA PRO A 20 9.14 -8.74 6.53
C PRO A 20 8.48 -7.98 5.37
N ALA A 21 9.29 -7.29 4.56
CA ALA A 21 8.79 -6.45 3.48
C ALA A 21 8.03 -7.27 2.41
N GLU A 22 8.41 -8.54 2.22
CA GLU A 22 7.75 -9.50 1.33
C GLU A 22 6.29 -9.74 1.71
N SER A 23 5.95 -9.65 3.01
CA SER A 23 4.58 -9.88 3.49
C SER A 23 3.62 -8.74 3.18
N VAL A 24 4.12 -7.55 2.81
CA VAL A 24 3.32 -6.33 2.75
C VAL A 24 2.51 -6.28 1.46
N TYR A 25 1.18 -6.19 1.58
CA TYR A 25 0.28 -5.92 0.46
C TYR A 25 0.01 -4.43 0.29
N ALA A 26 -0.21 -3.73 1.40
CA ALA A 26 -0.64 -2.33 1.37
C ALA A 26 -0.20 -1.55 2.61
N VAL A 27 0.07 -0.26 2.45
CA VAL A 27 0.45 0.70 3.49
C VAL A 27 -0.46 1.92 3.40
N PHE A 28 -1.08 2.27 4.52
CA PHE A 28 -1.97 3.43 4.61
C PHE A 28 -1.58 4.31 5.77
N GLU A 29 -1.61 5.62 5.53
CA GLU A 29 -1.53 6.63 6.58
C GLU A 29 -2.95 7.07 6.98
N ALA A 30 -3.26 7.06 8.28
CA ALA A 30 -4.58 7.43 8.79
C ALA A 30 -4.53 8.71 9.62
N LYS A 31 -5.33 9.71 9.24
CA LYS A 31 -5.38 11.06 9.85
C LYS A 31 -6.81 11.59 9.89
N GLN A 32 -7.05 12.69 10.60
CA GLN A 32 -8.40 13.25 10.74
C GLN A 32 -8.88 13.98 9.47
N SER A 33 -8.01 14.76 8.85
CA SER A 33 -8.34 15.53 7.65
C SER A 33 -7.21 15.43 6.64
N ILE A 34 -7.53 15.49 5.35
CA ILE A 34 -6.53 15.54 4.30
C ILE A 34 -6.12 16.98 4.00
N ASN A 35 -4.81 17.20 3.84
CA ASN A 35 -4.20 18.45 3.40
C ASN A 35 -2.81 18.17 2.78
N ALA A 36 -2.16 19.21 2.27
CA ALA A 36 -0.90 19.03 1.53
C ALA A 36 0.22 18.36 2.36
N THR A 37 0.36 18.77 3.62
CA THR A 37 1.38 18.22 4.54
C THR A 37 1.14 16.74 4.81
N LEU A 38 -0.12 16.36 5.00
CA LEU A 38 -0.48 14.97 5.30
C LEU A 38 -0.43 14.06 4.07
N VAL A 39 -0.68 14.59 2.88
CA VAL A 39 -0.42 13.86 1.62
C VAL A 39 1.08 13.59 1.49
N ALA A 40 1.93 14.61 1.61
CA ALA A 40 3.38 14.42 1.54
C ALA A 40 3.89 13.41 2.58
N TYR A 41 3.40 13.51 3.83
CA TYR A 41 3.74 12.56 4.87
C TYR A 41 3.30 11.12 4.55
N ALA A 42 2.11 10.92 3.98
CA ALA A 42 1.65 9.62 3.54
C ALA A 42 2.52 9.06 2.39
N GLN A 43 2.93 9.92 1.45
CA GLN A 43 3.81 9.55 0.35
C GLN A 43 5.18 9.11 0.86
N GLU A 44 5.78 9.85 1.80
CA GLU A 44 7.05 9.46 2.45
C GLU A 44 6.94 8.11 3.17
N LYS A 45 5.84 7.87 3.89
CA LYS A 45 5.58 6.58 4.56
C LYS A 45 5.51 5.43 3.56
N VAL A 46 4.78 5.60 2.47
CA VAL A 46 4.66 4.59 1.40
C VAL A 46 6.02 4.36 0.74
N ALA A 47 6.73 5.41 0.37
CA ALA A 47 8.07 5.33 -0.23
C ALA A 47 9.06 4.60 0.70
N SER A 48 8.96 4.84 2.01
CA SER A 48 9.84 4.21 3.00
C SER A 48 9.69 2.68 3.05
N VAL A 49 8.52 2.15 2.69
CA VAL A 49 8.27 0.70 2.62
C VAL A 49 8.61 0.16 1.23
N ARG A 50 8.25 0.89 0.16
CA ARG A 50 8.54 0.47 -1.22
C ARG A 50 10.03 0.40 -1.55
N LYS A 51 10.88 1.17 -0.85
CA LYS A 51 12.35 1.10 -0.99
C LYS A 51 12.99 -0.11 -0.32
N LEU A 52 12.24 -0.84 0.53
CA LEU A 52 12.78 -2.02 1.21
C LEU A 52 13.04 -3.14 0.20
N HIS A 53 14.17 -3.83 0.37
CA HIS A 53 14.48 -5.00 -0.42
C HIS A 53 13.48 -6.12 -0.14
N ARG A 54 13.06 -6.83 -1.18
CA ARG A 54 12.16 -7.97 -1.11
C ARG A 54 12.72 -9.13 -1.91
N THR A 55 12.86 -10.27 -1.26
CA THR A 55 13.26 -11.53 -1.87
C THR A 55 12.08 -12.20 -2.59
N SER A 56 12.39 -13.10 -3.51
CA SER A 56 11.39 -13.94 -4.19
C SER A 56 12.08 -15.21 -4.66
N LEU A 57 11.74 -16.35 -4.04
CA LEU A 57 12.23 -17.66 -4.41
C LEU A 57 11.33 -18.33 -5.45
N PRO A 58 11.85 -19.28 -6.25
CA PRO A 58 11.02 -20.18 -7.05
C PRO A 58 10.03 -20.94 -6.15
N ILE A 59 8.82 -21.18 -6.64
CA ILE A 59 7.73 -21.78 -5.84
C ILE A 59 7.56 -23.26 -6.26
N PRO A 60 7.89 -24.23 -5.40
CA PRO A 60 7.58 -25.64 -5.66
C PRO A 60 6.07 -25.88 -5.61
N HIS A 61 5.54 -26.63 -6.57
CA HIS A 61 4.14 -27.02 -6.61
C HIS A 61 4.00 -28.44 -7.18
N ALA A 62 2.79 -29.01 -7.14
CA ALA A 62 2.55 -30.40 -7.54
C ALA A 62 2.99 -30.75 -8.98
N GLY A 63 3.07 -29.76 -9.87
CA GLY A 63 3.42 -29.93 -11.28
C GLY A 63 4.87 -29.54 -11.63
N GLY A 64 5.70 -29.19 -10.64
CA GLY A 64 7.07 -28.74 -10.87
C GLY A 64 7.45 -27.53 -10.03
N THR A 65 8.05 -26.51 -10.65
CA THR A 65 8.52 -25.31 -9.96
C THR A 65 8.22 -24.09 -10.81
N TYR A 66 7.49 -23.12 -10.26
CA TYR A 66 7.33 -21.83 -10.88
C TYR A 66 8.60 -21.00 -10.70
N PRO A 67 9.00 -20.18 -11.68
CA PRO A 67 10.06 -19.20 -11.48
C PRO A 67 9.68 -18.23 -10.34
N PRO A 68 10.66 -17.50 -9.78
CA PRO A 68 10.40 -16.47 -8.80
C PRO A 68 9.28 -15.53 -9.24
N LYS A 69 8.30 -15.31 -8.36
CA LYS A 69 7.19 -14.39 -8.64
C LYS A 69 7.75 -12.98 -8.79
N ALA A 70 7.33 -12.28 -9.85
CA ALA A 70 7.62 -10.85 -9.98
C ALA A 70 7.08 -10.10 -8.75
N LEU A 71 7.89 -9.19 -8.20
CA LEU A 71 7.51 -8.44 -7.00
C LEU A 71 6.29 -7.58 -7.31
N THR A 72 5.20 -7.85 -6.61
CA THR A 72 3.97 -7.08 -6.78
C THR A 72 4.15 -5.68 -6.20
N PRO A 73 3.53 -4.65 -6.81
CA PRO A 73 3.49 -3.32 -6.23
C PRO A 73 2.83 -3.36 -4.84
N ILE A 74 3.40 -2.63 -3.89
CA ILE A 74 2.76 -2.40 -2.59
C ILE A 74 1.76 -1.26 -2.76
N ILE A 75 0.50 -1.51 -2.45
CA ILE A 75 -0.56 -0.50 -2.52
C ILE A 75 -0.29 0.59 -1.47
N GLY A 76 -0.15 1.83 -1.89
CA GLY A 76 0.00 3.00 -1.03
C GLY A 76 -1.29 3.79 -0.92
N GLY A 77 -1.57 4.39 0.23
CA GLY A 77 -2.77 5.21 0.37
C GLY A 77 -2.85 6.06 1.62
N ILE A 78 -3.94 6.83 1.69
CA ILE A 78 -4.26 7.70 2.83
C ILE A 78 -5.76 7.59 3.18
N LEU A 79 -6.05 7.57 4.48
CA LEU A 79 -7.38 7.44 5.03
C LEU A 79 -7.66 8.64 5.95
N THR A 80 -8.72 9.39 5.65
CA THR A 80 -9.11 10.57 6.41
C THR A 80 -10.61 10.67 6.62
N LEU A 81 -11.05 11.46 7.59
CA LEU A 81 -12.47 11.74 7.79
C LEU A 81 -12.93 12.88 6.89
N GLY A 82 -12.24 14.03 6.93
CA GLY A 82 -12.60 15.23 6.17
C GLY A 82 -11.46 15.77 5.29
N SER A 83 -11.70 16.93 4.69
CA SER A 83 -10.71 17.66 3.88
C SER A 83 -10.55 19.09 4.37
N ASN A 84 -9.33 19.60 4.33
CA ASN A 84 -9.05 21.02 4.59
C ASN A 84 -9.19 21.88 3.32
N TRP A 85 -9.39 21.27 2.15
CA TRP A 85 -9.63 21.99 0.90
C TRP A 85 -11.11 22.32 0.71
N ASN A 86 -11.36 23.36 -0.07
CA ASN A 86 -12.68 23.69 -0.57
C ASN A 86 -12.58 24.01 -2.08
N PRO A 87 -13.10 23.17 -2.99
CA PRO A 87 -13.89 21.96 -2.70
C PRO A 87 -13.04 20.81 -2.11
N PRO A 88 -13.64 19.91 -1.31
CA PRO A 88 -12.92 18.87 -0.56
C PRO A 88 -12.02 17.93 -1.37
N LEU A 89 -12.45 17.57 -2.59
CA LEU A 89 -11.74 16.65 -3.50
C LEU A 89 -11.39 17.35 -4.83
N GLY A 90 -11.09 18.64 -4.76
CA GLY A 90 -10.81 19.50 -5.91
C GLY A 90 -9.40 19.40 -6.48
N ASP A 91 -9.11 20.28 -7.44
CA ASP A 91 -7.84 20.31 -8.17
C ASP A 91 -6.62 20.56 -7.26
N ALA A 92 -6.79 21.33 -6.19
CA ALA A 92 -5.72 21.54 -5.21
C ALA A 92 -5.26 20.22 -4.56
N MET A 93 -6.21 19.33 -4.25
CA MET A 93 -5.89 18.00 -3.73
C MET A 93 -5.22 17.14 -4.81
N ARG A 94 -5.78 17.11 -6.03
CA ARG A 94 -5.23 16.32 -7.15
C ARG A 94 -3.79 16.72 -7.49
N ALA A 95 -3.51 18.01 -7.49
CA ALA A 95 -2.17 18.54 -7.76
C ALA A 95 -1.16 18.07 -6.71
N VAL A 96 -1.54 18.05 -5.42
CA VAL A 96 -0.64 17.55 -4.37
C VAL A 96 -0.50 16.02 -4.43
N LEU A 97 -1.56 15.28 -4.74
CA LEU A 97 -1.49 13.83 -4.92
C LEU A 97 -0.56 13.42 -6.08
N LEU A 98 -0.48 14.23 -7.14
CA LEU A 98 0.44 14.06 -8.28
C LEU A 98 1.86 14.55 -7.98
N SER A 99 2.03 15.37 -6.95
CA SER A 99 3.36 15.80 -6.50
C SER A 99 4.08 14.65 -5.78
N GLY A 100 5.40 14.68 -5.75
CA GLY A 100 6.23 13.64 -5.12
C GLY A 100 6.92 12.72 -6.12
N ASP A 101 7.61 11.72 -5.58
CA ASP A 101 8.36 10.73 -6.35
C ASP A 101 7.52 9.51 -6.70
N ALA A 102 7.95 8.75 -7.72
CA ALA A 102 7.26 7.53 -8.13
C ALA A 102 7.13 6.50 -7.00
N GLY A 103 8.09 6.51 -6.05
CA GLY A 103 8.07 5.68 -4.86
C GLY A 103 6.95 6.06 -3.88
N GLY A 104 6.62 7.34 -3.75
CA GLY A 104 5.60 7.83 -2.82
C GLY A 104 4.16 7.81 -3.34
N LYS A 105 3.94 7.53 -4.62
CA LYS A 105 2.60 7.55 -5.25
C LYS A 105 1.53 6.85 -4.40
N LEU A 106 0.40 7.51 -4.15
CA LEU A 106 -0.74 6.93 -3.46
C LEU A 106 -1.67 6.31 -4.49
N ASP A 107 -1.94 5.02 -4.42
CA ASP A 107 -2.75 4.34 -5.44
C ASP A 107 -4.24 4.48 -5.15
N LEU A 108 -4.62 4.57 -3.88
CA LEU A 108 -6.00 4.58 -3.41
C LEU A 108 -6.12 5.39 -2.11
N GLY A 109 -7.20 6.15 -1.93
CA GLY A 109 -7.48 6.84 -0.69
C GLY A 109 -8.96 7.09 -0.43
N CYS A 110 -9.27 7.39 0.82
CA CYS A 110 -10.64 7.64 1.28
C CYS A 110 -10.69 8.89 2.15
N VAL A 111 -11.61 9.79 1.82
CA VAL A 111 -12.01 10.94 2.63
C VAL A 111 -13.46 10.69 3.03
N ALA A 112 -13.68 10.14 4.22
CA ALA A 112 -14.92 9.46 4.60
C ALA A 112 -16.18 10.34 4.45
N SER A 113 -16.07 11.65 4.64
CA SER A 113 -17.16 12.62 4.50
C SER A 113 -17.41 13.10 3.07
N HIS A 114 -16.56 12.76 2.11
CA HIS A 114 -16.58 13.37 0.77
C HIS A 114 -16.51 12.36 -0.38
N GLY A 115 -15.64 11.36 -0.31
CA GLY A 115 -15.43 10.44 -1.43
C GLY A 115 -14.14 9.65 -1.36
N VAL A 116 -13.86 8.95 -2.44
CA VAL A 116 -12.64 8.15 -2.63
C VAL A 116 -11.89 8.64 -3.85
N PHE A 117 -10.62 8.33 -3.90
CA PHE A 117 -9.80 8.59 -5.06
C PHE A 117 -8.89 7.41 -5.35
N ASP A 118 -8.53 7.26 -6.61
CA ASP A 118 -7.55 6.28 -7.02
C ASP A 118 -6.74 6.76 -8.20
N TYR A 119 -5.53 6.22 -8.33
CA TYR A 119 -4.63 6.52 -9.43
C TYR A 119 -4.85 5.55 -10.60
N ASP A 120 -5.09 6.11 -11.78
CA ASP A 120 -5.17 5.37 -13.04
C ASP A 120 -3.82 5.45 -13.77
N GLU A 121 -3.14 4.31 -13.87
CA GLU A 121 -1.86 4.18 -14.57
C GLU A 121 -1.98 4.43 -16.08
N ALA A 122 -3.15 4.19 -16.70
CA ALA A 122 -3.33 4.37 -18.13
C ALA A 122 -3.42 5.85 -18.53
N THR A 123 -4.04 6.68 -17.69
CA THR A 123 -4.20 8.12 -17.92
C THR A 123 -3.20 8.97 -17.13
N ALA A 124 -2.42 8.34 -16.24
CA ALA A 124 -1.50 8.99 -15.31
C ALA A 124 -2.17 10.09 -14.46
N ALA A 125 -3.41 9.84 -14.05
CA ALA A 125 -4.25 10.81 -13.36
C ALA A 125 -5.01 10.18 -12.19
N TYR A 126 -5.45 11.03 -11.26
CA TYR A 126 -6.33 10.61 -10.17
C TYR A 126 -7.78 10.74 -10.56
N ASN A 127 -8.51 9.63 -10.43
CA ASN A 127 -9.96 9.59 -10.48
C ASN A 127 -10.52 9.95 -9.11
N ILE A 128 -11.57 10.76 -9.10
CA ILE A 128 -12.29 11.16 -7.89
C ILE A 128 -13.70 10.64 -7.99
N HIS A 129 -14.12 9.93 -6.95
CA HIS A 129 -15.45 9.36 -6.84
C HIS A 129 -16.13 9.91 -5.57
N GLU A 130 -16.88 10.99 -5.75
CA GLU A 130 -17.79 11.47 -4.73
C GLU A 130 -18.92 10.44 -4.55
N SER A 131 -19.17 10.03 -3.30
CA SER A 131 -20.20 9.02 -3.04
C SER A 131 -20.81 9.21 -1.65
N GLY A 132 -22.07 8.74 -1.49
CA GLY A 132 -22.72 8.72 -0.18
C GLY A 132 -22.21 7.62 0.76
N LYS A 133 -21.32 6.73 0.30
CA LYS A 133 -20.74 5.64 1.09
C LYS A 133 -19.23 5.48 0.83
N PRO A 134 -18.38 6.51 1.07
CA PRO A 134 -16.97 6.49 0.67
C PRO A 134 -16.18 5.33 1.28
N ALA A 135 -16.39 5.03 2.56
CA ALA A 135 -15.69 3.94 3.23
C ALA A 135 -15.99 2.56 2.59
N THR A 136 -17.24 2.33 2.18
CA THR A 136 -17.63 1.08 1.51
C THR A 136 -17.07 1.01 0.10
N ALA A 137 -17.12 2.12 -0.66
CA ALA A 137 -16.53 2.19 -1.99
C ALA A 137 -15.01 1.90 -1.95
N PHE A 138 -14.31 2.53 -1.00
CA PHE A 138 -12.89 2.29 -0.75
C PHE A 138 -12.61 0.82 -0.43
N LEU A 139 -13.41 0.21 0.46
CA LEU A 139 -13.22 -1.19 0.85
C LEU A 139 -13.35 -2.13 -0.35
N PHE A 140 -14.35 -1.93 -1.20
CA PHE A 140 -14.57 -2.79 -2.37
C PHE A 140 -13.45 -2.63 -3.38
N GLU A 141 -13.01 -1.40 -3.64
CA GLU A 141 -11.88 -1.14 -4.53
C GLU A 141 -10.58 -1.75 -4.00
N LEU A 142 -10.33 -1.62 -2.69
CA LEU A 142 -9.17 -2.23 -2.04
C LEU A 142 -9.20 -3.76 -2.16
N ILE A 143 -10.35 -4.39 -1.92
CA ILE A 143 -10.50 -5.85 -2.08
C ILE A 143 -10.22 -6.26 -3.52
N ALA A 144 -10.76 -5.55 -4.51
CA ALA A 144 -10.54 -5.85 -5.93
C ALA A 144 -9.04 -5.78 -6.30
N ARG A 145 -8.32 -4.73 -5.85
CA ARG A 145 -6.87 -4.60 -6.09
C ARG A 145 -6.06 -5.70 -5.41
N LEU A 146 -6.43 -6.07 -4.19
CA LEU A 146 -5.78 -7.16 -3.45
C LEU A 146 -6.01 -8.52 -4.13
N GLN A 147 -7.21 -8.78 -4.63
CA GLN A 147 -7.52 -10.00 -5.39
C GLN A 147 -6.67 -10.11 -6.66
N ALA A 148 -6.44 -8.99 -7.37
CA ALA A 148 -5.59 -8.96 -8.55
C ALA A 148 -4.09 -9.21 -8.26
N THR A 149 -3.65 -8.93 -7.03
CA THR A 149 -2.23 -9.05 -6.62
C THR A 149 -1.81 -10.51 -6.36
N ALA A 150 -2.76 -11.41 -6.10
CA ALA A 150 -2.53 -12.79 -5.64
C ALA A 150 -1.61 -12.86 -4.40
N THR A 151 -1.13 -14.05 -4.03
CA THR A 151 -0.31 -14.26 -2.81
C THR A 151 1.05 -13.55 -2.87
N VAL A 152 1.61 -13.17 -1.72
CA VAL A 152 2.98 -12.62 -1.63
C VAL A 152 4.04 -13.53 -2.26
N PRO A 153 5.19 -12.99 -2.71
CA PRO A 153 6.31 -13.81 -3.17
C PRO A 153 6.80 -14.75 -2.05
N MET A 154 7.41 -15.87 -2.44
CA MET A 154 8.02 -16.79 -1.48
C MET A 154 9.28 -16.16 -0.90
N ILE A 155 9.24 -15.85 0.38
CA ILE A 155 10.35 -15.23 1.12
C ILE A 155 11.58 -16.15 1.19
N ASP A 156 12.77 -15.59 1.03
CA ASP A 156 14.02 -16.27 1.36
C ASP A 156 14.34 -16.09 2.85
N ILE A 157 13.98 -17.08 3.66
CA ILE A 157 14.23 -17.03 5.10
C ILE A 157 15.71 -17.08 5.45
N HIS A 158 16.56 -17.65 4.58
CA HIS A 158 18.00 -17.71 4.82
C HIS A 158 18.65 -16.34 4.67
N ALA A 159 18.10 -15.45 3.84
CA ALA A 159 18.53 -14.05 3.76
C ALA A 159 18.36 -13.31 5.11
N TYR A 160 17.31 -13.65 5.86
CA TYR A 160 17.11 -13.14 7.23
C TYR A 160 17.97 -13.90 8.26
N GLY A 161 18.17 -15.21 8.07
CA GLY A 161 19.02 -16.03 8.92
C GLY A 161 20.49 -15.61 8.95
N ALA A 162 20.97 -14.91 7.90
CA ALA A 162 22.32 -14.37 7.83
C ALA A 162 22.65 -13.39 8.98
N TRP A 163 21.65 -12.83 9.66
CA TRP A 163 21.81 -11.90 10.78
C TRP A 163 21.94 -12.60 12.15
N LEU A 164 21.96 -13.93 12.19
CA LEU A 164 22.04 -14.69 13.44
C LEU A 164 23.47 -14.88 13.97
N ASP A 165 24.51 -14.41 13.26
CA ASP A 165 25.93 -14.56 13.61
C ASP A 165 26.27 -15.93 14.23
N VAL A 166 26.16 -16.99 13.42
CA VAL A 166 26.60 -18.36 13.75
C VAL A 166 27.86 -18.71 12.97
#